data_AF-A0AA42Z2W1-F1
#
_entry.id   AF-A0AA42Z2W1-F1
#
_cell.length_a   1.000
_cell.length_b   1.000
_cell.length_c   1.000
_cell.angle_alpha   90.00
_cell.angle_beta   90.00
_cell.angle_gamma   90.00
#
_symmetry.space_group_name_H-M   'P 1'
#
loop_
_entity.id
_entity.type
_entity.pdbx_description
1 polymer ?
#
loop_
_entity_poly.entity_id
_entity_poly.type
_entity_poly.pdbx_seq_one_letter_code
_entity_poly.pdbx_strand_id
1 'polypeptide(L)' 'ELGGMTLEDSMRRAIEETLKPGDGGTIGVDFRGNISMQFNTETMLRGSASSDGDFEIAVR' A
#
# COMPACT_ATOMS: atom_id res chain seq x y z
N GLU A 1 1.85 -12.41 -13.41
CA GLU A 1 2.73 -11.24 -13.63
C GLU A 1 3.34 -10.69 -12.34
N LEU A 2 2.62 -10.69 -11.21
CA LEU A 2 3.15 -10.22 -9.90
C LEU A 2 3.61 -11.34 -8.93
N GLY A 3 3.60 -12.61 -9.37
CA GLY A 3 3.91 -13.75 -8.50
C GLY A 3 5.38 -13.77 -8.06
N GLY A 4 5.62 -14.03 -6.78
CA GLY A 4 6.96 -14.13 -6.18
C GLY A 4 7.55 -12.80 -5.71
N MET A 5 6.89 -11.68 -5.97
CA MET A 5 7.24 -10.37 -5.42
C MET A 5 6.75 -10.22 -3.97
N THR A 6 7.34 -9.29 -3.23
CA THR A 6 6.78 -8.85 -1.96
C THR A 6 5.46 -8.11 -2.19
N LEU A 7 4.61 -8.01 -1.16
CA LEU A 7 3.41 -7.20 -1.21
C LEU A 7 3.72 -5.75 -1.61
N GLU A 8 4.77 -5.18 -1.04
CA GLU A 8 5.21 -3.81 -1.30
C GLU A 8 5.60 -3.61 -2.77
N ASP A 9 6.47 -4.47 -3.31
CA ASP A 9 6.92 -4.38 -4.70
C ASP A 9 5.75 -4.57 -5.68
N SER A 10 4.85 -5.51 -5.38
CA SER A 10 3.68 -5.78 -6.20
C SER A 10 2.75 -4.58 -6.26
N MET A 11 2.49 -3.95 -5.12
CA MET A 11 1.60 -2.79 -5.04
C MET A 11 2.21 -1.54 -5.66
N ARG A 12 3.52 -1.29 -5.45
CA ARG A 12 4.23 -0.19 -6.09
C ARG A 12 4.15 -0.30 -7.60
N ARG A 13 4.45 -1.49 -8.14
CA ARG A 13 4.35 -1.77 -9.57
C ARG A 13 2.92 -1.60 -10.09
N ALA A 14 1.92 -2.09 -9.36
CA ALA A 14 0.52 -1.94 -9.76
C ALA A 14 0.10 -0.47 -9.86
N ILE A 15 0.49 0.37 -8.88
CA ILE A 15 0.22 1.81 -8.89
C ILE A 15 0.93 2.49 -10.08
N GLU A 16 2.22 2.20 -10.29
CA GLU A 16 3.02 2.84 -11.34
C GLU A 16 2.62 2.42 -12.76
N GLU A 17 2.25 1.15 -12.96
CA GLU A 17 1.94 0.62 -14.30
C GLU A 17 0.46 0.75 -14.68
N THR A 18 -0.45 0.84 -13.69
CA THR A 18 -1.90 0.85 -13.95
C THR A 18 -2.52 2.23 -13.82
N LEU A 19 -2.05 3.03 -12.85
CA LEU A 19 -2.68 4.31 -12.53
C LEU A 19 -1.96 5.47 -13.20
N LYS A 20 -2.73 6.52 -13.52
CA LYS A 20 -2.15 7.79 -13.94
C LYS A 20 -1.49 8.48 -12.73
N PRO A 21 -0.57 9.43 -12.94
CA PRO A 21 -0.06 10.26 -11.85
C PRO A 21 -1.20 10.99 -11.13
N GLY A 22 -1.23 10.95 -9.79
CA GLY A 22 -2.24 11.65 -9.00
C GLY A 22 -3.62 10.96 -8.91
N ASP A 23 -3.74 9.71 -9.33
CA ASP A 23 -5.02 9.05 -9.60
C ASP A 23 -5.55 8.23 -8.41
N GLY A 24 -4.68 7.66 -7.58
CA GLY A 24 -5.16 6.91 -6.42
C GLY A 24 -4.11 6.29 -5.51
N GLY A 25 -4.61 5.39 -4.65
CA GLY A 25 -3.82 4.63 -3.70
C GLY A 25 -4.50 3.32 -3.32
N THR A 26 -3.73 2.42 -2.73
CA THR A 26 -4.16 1.09 -2.31
C THR A 26 -3.58 0.75 -0.94
N ILE A 27 -4.36 0.02 -0.15
CA ILE A 27 -3.94 -0.57 1.11
C ILE A 27 -4.07 -2.08 0.95
N GLY A 28 -3.01 -2.81 1.26
CA GLY A 28 -2.97 -4.26 1.13
C GLY A 28 -2.41 -4.91 2.38
N VAL A 29 -2.86 -6.13 2.65
CA VAL A 29 -2.33 -7.01 3.69
C VAL A 29 -2.11 -8.38 3.07
N ASP A 30 -0.92 -8.97 3.28
CA ASP A 30 -0.61 -10.32 2.77
C ASP A 30 -0.86 -11.41 3.83
N PHE A 31 -0.70 -12.67 3.42
CA PHE A 31 -0.93 -13.83 4.29
C PHE A 31 0.04 -13.94 5.47
N ARG A 32 1.14 -13.17 5.46
CA ARG A 32 2.11 -13.08 6.56
C ARG A 32 1.81 -11.91 7.49
N GLY A 33 0.78 -11.13 7.20
CA GLY A 33 0.40 -9.95 7.98
C GLY A 33 1.18 -8.69 7.62
N ASN A 34 1.99 -8.68 6.55
CA ASN A 34 2.66 -7.46 6.12
C ASN A 34 1.61 -6.47 5.60
N ILE A 35 1.73 -5.20 5.99
CA ILE A 35 0.84 -4.12 5.55
C ILE A 35 1.62 -3.22 4.59
N SER A 36 1.04 -2.90 3.43
CA SER A 36 1.60 -1.95 2.48
C SER A 36 0.54 -0.92 2.09
N MET A 37 0.95 0.34 2.03
CA MET A 37 0.08 1.48 1.72
C MET A 37 0.76 2.33 0.65
N GLN A 38 0.38 2.10 -0.61
CA GLN A 38 0.98 2.77 -1.78
C GLN A 38 -0.01 3.75 -2.38
N PHE A 39 0.43 4.95 -2.73
CA PHE A 39 -0.41 5.96 -3.38
C PHE A 39 0.44 6.87 -4.24
N ASN A 40 -0.18 7.42 -5.28
CA ASN A 40 0.43 8.42 -6.16
C ASN A 40 -0.34 9.75 -6.17
N THR A 41 -1.36 9.88 -5.32
CA THR A 41 -2.08 11.12 -5.04
C THR A 41 -1.22 12.09 -4.22
N GLU A 42 -1.59 13.37 -4.25
CA GLU A 42 -1.00 14.36 -3.34
C GLU A 42 -1.27 13.99 -1.89
N THR A 43 -2.49 13.52 -1.60
CA THR A 43 -2.90 13.10 -0.27
C THR A 43 -3.60 11.73 -0.21
N MET A 44 -3.32 10.97 0.85
CA MET A 44 -3.99 9.74 1.27
C MET A 44 -4.19 9.72 2.79
N LEU A 45 -5.44 9.81 3.23
CA LEU A 45 -5.83 9.56 4.62
C LEU A 45 -5.87 8.05 4.86
N ARG A 46 -5.12 7.56 5.85
CA ARG A 46 -5.00 6.12 6.10
C ARG A 46 -4.68 5.81 7.56
N GLY A 47 -4.94 4.57 7.94
CA GLY A 47 -4.53 4.01 9.20
C GLY A 47 -4.22 2.52 9.07
N SER A 48 -3.34 2.03 9.93
CA SER A 48 -2.98 0.62 10.01
C SER A 48 -2.91 0.18 11.47
N ALA A 49 -3.19 -1.09 11.72
CA ALA A 49 -3.02 -1.72 13.01
C ALA A 49 -2.62 -3.19 12.82
N SER A 50 -1.74 -3.70 13.70
CA SER A 50 -1.32 -5.10 13.73
C SER A 50 -1.55 -5.71 15.12
N SER A 51 -1.60 -7.04 15.20
CA SER A 51 -1.64 -7.75 16.49
C SER A 51 -0.35 -7.64 17.28
N ASP A 52 0.75 -7.24 16.63
CA ASP A 52 2.06 -7.05 17.25
C ASP A 52 2.16 -5.70 17.98
N GLY A 53 1.08 -4.90 17.94
CA GLY A 53 0.99 -3.61 18.62
C GLY A 53 1.33 -2.42 17.71
N ASP A 54 1.59 -2.65 16.43
CA ASP A 54 1.75 -1.54 15.48
C ASP A 54 0.41 -0.82 15.31
N PHE A 55 0.44 0.50 15.38
CA PHE A 55 -0.71 1.35 15.15
C PHE A 55 -0.24 2.67 14.54
N GLU A 56 -0.72 2.97 13.33
CA GLU A 56 -0.35 4.18 12.60
C GLU A 56 -1.63 4.88 12.11
N ILE A 57 -1.66 6.20 12.25
CA ILE A 57 -2.62 7.07 11.54
C ILE A 57 -1.80 8.11 10.81
N ALA A 58 -2.03 8.24 9.51
CA ALA A 58 -1.26 9.14 8.68
C ALA A 58 -2.16 9.91 7.71
N VAL A 59 -1.84 11.19 7.57
CA VAL A 59 -2.27 12.03 6.46
C VAL A 59 -1.00 12.55 5.82
N ARG A 60 -0.85 12.25 4.54
CA ARG A 60 0.11 12.89 3.66
C ARG A 60 -0.58 13.01 2.35
#